data_AF-A0A7S1Z6E4-F1
#
_entry.id   AF-A0A7S1Z6E4-F1
#
_cell.length_a   1.000
_cell.length_b   1.000
_cell.length_c   1.000
_cell.angle_alpha   90.00
_cell.angle_beta   90.00
_cell.angle_gamma   90.00
#
_symmetry.space_group_name_H-M   'P 1'
#
loop_
_entity.id
_entity.type
_entity.pdbx_description
1 polymer ?
#
loop_
_entity_poly.entity_id
_entity_poly.type
_entity_poly.pdbx_seq_one_letter_code
_entity_poly.pdbx_strand_id
1 'polypeptide(L)'
;HERVGGSYVGAPIFARADGVAHRAASLVVGGKAKAVEAVLPVLDAMAAGVYRFGEDPGAGNVVKLCGNFMIGAAIESCAEACSLAEKNGLDRVAVMDMLTSTIFDCLIYKGYGMRTAHRQHIPGQPMVGPGFQLELGLKDIALTRDVAAKTDAPMPFCSVLHDRFLASKTKGRGKMDWSALALMTSEEAGLDVSSWLPGGENAAKKGDSIAPM
;
A
#
# COMPACT_ATOMS: atom_id res chain seq x y z
N HIS A 1 -20.46 -5.94 -22.37
CA HIS A 1 -21.33 -6.84 -21.60
C HIS A 1 -22.79 -6.69 -22.02
N GLU A 2 -23.41 -5.51 -21.88
CA GLU A 2 -24.84 -5.34 -22.21
C GLU A 2 -25.19 -5.62 -23.67
N ARG A 3 -24.33 -5.21 -24.62
CA ARG A 3 -24.52 -5.48 -26.07
C ARG A 3 -24.63 -6.97 -26.42
N VAL A 4 -24.18 -7.85 -25.53
CA VAL A 4 -24.26 -9.32 -25.67
C VAL A 4 -25.15 -9.96 -24.59
N GLY A 5 -25.99 -9.18 -23.91
CA GLY A 5 -26.93 -9.65 -22.88
C GLY A 5 -26.31 -9.97 -21.51
N GLY A 6 -25.04 -9.66 -21.29
CA GLY A 6 -24.35 -9.91 -20.02
C GLY A 6 -24.40 -8.74 -19.05
N SER A 7 -24.35 -9.04 -17.75
CA SER A 7 -24.13 -8.06 -16.67
C SER A 7 -22.65 -7.93 -16.31
N TYR A 8 -22.24 -6.78 -15.76
CA TYR A 8 -20.87 -6.53 -15.32
C TYR A 8 -20.88 -5.86 -13.94
N VAL A 9 -20.03 -6.36 -13.04
CA VAL A 9 -19.83 -5.83 -11.69
C VAL A 9 -18.33 -5.67 -11.51
N GLY A 10 -17.88 -4.45 -11.23
CA GLY A 10 -16.50 -4.21 -10.80
C GLY A 10 -16.40 -4.47 -9.30
N ALA A 11 -15.47 -5.32 -8.87
CA ALA A 11 -15.32 -5.71 -7.46
C ALA A 11 -13.85 -5.75 -6.99
N PRO A 12 -13.09 -4.63 -7.06
CA PRO A 12 -11.74 -4.57 -6.53
C PRO A 12 -11.67 -4.88 -5.03
N ILE A 13 -10.48 -5.33 -4.62
CA ILE A 13 -10.21 -5.87 -3.29
C ILE A 13 -9.19 -5.03 -2.51
N PHE A 14 -9.46 -4.82 -1.23
CA PHE A 14 -8.50 -4.38 -0.22
C PHE A 14 -8.19 -5.55 0.72
N ALA A 15 -7.16 -6.30 0.35
CA ALA A 15 -6.50 -7.27 1.19
C ALA A 15 -5.16 -7.66 0.57
N ARG A 16 -4.26 -8.16 1.42
CA ARG A 16 -3.10 -8.95 1.00
C ARG A 16 -3.51 -10.42 0.91
N ALA A 17 -2.68 -11.26 0.29
CA ALA A 17 -2.98 -12.68 0.07
C ALA A 17 -3.32 -13.44 1.37
N ASP A 18 -2.62 -13.13 2.47
CA ASP A 18 -2.94 -13.63 3.82
C ASP A 18 -4.32 -13.16 4.29
N GLY A 19 -4.66 -11.89 4.10
CA GLY A 19 -5.97 -11.36 4.44
C GLY A 19 -7.10 -12.03 3.66
N VAL A 20 -6.89 -12.34 2.38
CA VAL A 20 -7.88 -13.09 1.57
C VAL A 20 -8.08 -14.51 2.11
N ALA A 21 -6.99 -15.22 2.45
CA ALA A 21 -7.07 -16.57 3.01
C ALA A 21 -7.85 -16.63 4.34
N HIS A 22 -7.83 -15.55 5.12
CA HIS A 22 -8.55 -15.44 6.40
C HIS A 22 -9.90 -14.72 6.28
N ARG A 23 -10.43 -14.52 5.06
CA ARG A 23 -11.69 -13.78 4.81
C ARG A 23 -11.71 -12.38 5.42
N ALA A 24 -10.55 -11.73 5.50
CA ALA A 24 -10.39 -10.37 6.01
C ALA A 24 -10.41 -9.31 4.89
N ALA A 25 -10.88 -9.68 3.69
CA ALA A 25 -10.90 -8.78 2.55
C ALA A 25 -12.07 -7.81 2.60
N SER A 26 -11.81 -6.54 2.28
CA SER A 26 -12.86 -5.59 1.95
C SER A 26 -13.02 -5.53 0.44
N LEU A 27 -14.21 -5.87 -0.05
CA LEU A 27 -14.55 -5.77 -1.46
C LEU A 27 -15.32 -4.48 -1.71
N VAL A 28 -14.96 -3.79 -2.78
CA VAL A 28 -15.60 -2.55 -3.18
C VAL A 28 -16.28 -2.78 -4.50
N VAL A 29 -17.61 -2.69 -4.54
CA VAL A 29 -18.40 -3.10 -5.70
C VAL A 29 -19.11 -1.93 -6.36
N GLY A 30 -19.04 -1.86 -7.68
CA GLY A 30 -19.86 -0.99 -8.52
C GLY A 30 -20.61 -1.81 -9.55
N GLY A 31 -21.84 -1.41 -9.87
CA GLY A 31 -22.67 -2.11 -10.86
C GLY A 31 -24.15 -2.01 -10.54
N LYS A 32 -24.99 -2.31 -11.53
CA LYS A 32 -26.46 -2.32 -11.38
C LYS A 32 -26.88 -3.22 -10.22
N ALA A 33 -27.85 -2.76 -9.41
CA ALA A 33 -28.30 -3.44 -8.19
C ALA A 33 -28.58 -4.93 -8.41
N LYS A 34 -29.37 -5.28 -9.44
CA LYS A 34 -29.69 -6.69 -9.77
C LYS A 34 -28.45 -7.55 -10.04
N ALA A 35 -27.44 -6.99 -10.70
CA ALA A 35 -26.21 -7.72 -11.01
C ALA A 35 -25.36 -7.93 -9.75
N VAL A 36 -25.27 -6.89 -8.91
CA VAL A 36 -24.56 -6.97 -7.61
C VAL A 36 -25.24 -7.97 -6.68
N GLU A 37 -26.57 -7.94 -6.58
CA GLU A 37 -27.35 -8.90 -5.79
C GLU A 37 -27.12 -10.34 -6.24
N ALA A 38 -27.04 -10.58 -7.55
CA ALA A 38 -26.81 -11.92 -8.09
C ALA A 38 -25.43 -12.50 -7.70
N VAL A 39 -24.40 -11.66 -7.57
CA VAL A 39 -23.04 -12.11 -7.22
C VAL A 39 -22.72 -11.99 -5.73
N LEU A 40 -23.55 -11.29 -4.95
CA LEU A 40 -23.31 -11.01 -3.54
C LEU A 40 -23.01 -12.27 -2.70
N PRO A 41 -23.72 -13.41 -2.85
CA PRO A 41 -23.41 -14.61 -2.06
C PRO A 41 -21.98 -15.12 -2.26
N VAL A 42 -21.41 -14.93 -3.45
CA VAL A 42 -20.02 -15.32 -3.74
C VAL A 42 -19.05 -14.33 -3.10
N LEU A 43 -19.34 -13.03 -3.19
CA LEU A 43 -18.50 -11.98 -2.63
C LEU A 43 -18.46 -12.02 -1.09
N ASP A 44 -19.61 -12.25 -0.44
CA ASP A 44 -19.70 -12.38 1.01
C ASP A 44 -18.95 -13.61 1.55
N ALA A 45 -18.87 -14.69 0.77
CA ALA A 45 -18.14 -15.89 1.18
C ALA A 45 -16.62 -15.71 1.28
N MET A 46 -16.07 -14.67 0.64
CA MET A 46 -14.62 -14.39 0.57
C MET A 46 -14.20 -13.11 1.30
N ALA A 47 -15.14 -12.31 1.81
CA ALA A 47 -14.88 -10.97 2.32
C ALA A 47 -15.32 -10.81 3.79
N ALA A 48 -14.63 -9.93 4.50
CA ALA A 48 -15.09 -9.39 5.78
C ALA A 48 -16.20 -8.35 5.58
N GLY A 49 -16.22 -7.70 4.41
CA GLY A 49 -17.26 -6.74 4.06
C GLY A 49 -17.31 -6.44 2.56
N VAL A 50 -18.51 -6.21 2.06
CA VAL A 50 -18.80 -5.81 0.68
C VAL A 50 -19.44 -4.42 0.68
N TYR A 51 -18.78 -3.45 0.06
CA TYR A 51 -19.18 -2.04 0.07
C TYR A 51 -19.61 -1.60 -1.32
N ARG A 52 -20.84 -1.09 -1.47
CA ARG A 52 -21.44 -0.74 -2.77
C ARG A 52 -21.25 0.74 -3.10
N PHE A 53 -20.82 1.04 -4.33
CA PHE A 53 -20.59 2.39 -4.82
C PHE A 53 -21.20 2.55 -6.21
N GLY A 54 -22.39 3.14 -6.27
CA GLY A 54 -23.06 3.51 -7.52
C GLY A 54 -23.40 2.34 -8.46
N GLU A 55 -24.05 2.68 -9.57
CA GLU A 55 -24.41 1.70 -10.61
C GLU A 55 -23.34 1.53 -11.68
N ASP A 56 -22.37 2.43 -11.76
CA ASP A 56 -21.23 2.32 -12.68
C ASP A 56 -20.27 1.24 -12.19
N PRO A 57 -20.01 0.18 -12.97
CA PRO A 57 -19.01 -0.82 -12.64
C PRO A 57 -17.59 -0.27 -12.41
N GLY A 58 -17.28 0.91 -12.95
CA GLY A 58 -16.02 1.62 -12.74
C GLY A 58 -15.88 2.28 -11.37
N ALA A 59 -16.97 2.52 -10.64
CA ALA A 59 -16.94 3.26 -9.38
C ALA A 59 -16.08 2.57 -8.31
N GLY A 60 -16.12 1.24 -8.21
CA GLY A 60 -15.26 0.48 -7.31
C GLY A 60 -13.77 0.68 -7.62
N ASN A 61 -13.40 0.83 -8.90
CA ASN A 61 -12.02 1.09 -9.29
C ASN A 61 -11.56 2.47 -8.82
N VAL A 62 -12.41 3.50 -8.89
CA VAL A 62 -12.08 4.83 -8.38
C VAL A 62 -11.80 4.79 -6.87
N VAL A 63 -12.64 4.12 -6.10
CA VAL A 63 -12.42 3.93 -4.65
C VAL A 63 -11.12 3.16 -4.39
N LYS A 64 -10.81 2.14 -5.19
CA LYS A 64 -9.55 1.40 -5.12
C LYS A 64 -8.33 2.31 -5.34
N LEU A 65 -8.39 3.18 -6.34
CA LEU A 65 -7.34 4.16 -6.64
C LEU A 65 -7.16 5.15 -5.48
N CYS A 66 -8.26 5.67 -4.92
CA CYS A 66 -8.21 6.53 -3.73
C CYS A 66 -7.51 5.83 -2.55
N GLY A 67 -7.86 4.58 -2.26
CA GLY A 67 -7.23 3.82 -1.18
C GLY A 67 -5.74 3.55 -1.42
N ASN A 68 -5.37 3.14 -2.64
CA ASN A 68 -3.96 2.87 -2.96
C ASN A 68 -3.11 4.16 -2.97
N PHE A 69 -3.68 5.30 -3.38
CA PHE A 69 -3.05 6.61 -3.20
C PHE A 69 -2.79 6.92 -1.73
N MET A 70 -3.80 6.77 -0.86
CA MET A 70 -3.64 7.01 0.58
C MET A 70 -2.59 6.11 1.21
N ILE A 71 -2.49 4.84 0.79
CA ILE A 71 -1.44 3.93 1.28
C ILE A 71 -0.06 4.40 0.83
N GLY A 72 0.11 4.78 -0.44
CA GLY A 72 1.37 5.35 -0.94
C GLY A 72 1.78 6.60 -0.17
N ALA A 73 0.84 7.50 0.11
CA ALA A 73 1.07 8.71 0.90
C ALA A 73 1.44 8.38 2.37
N ALA A 74 0.80 7.38 2.97
CA ALA A 74 1.12 6.94 4.32
C ALA A 74 2.54 6.36 4.41
N ILE A 75 2.96 5.56 3.41
CA ILE A 75 4.32 5.02 3.33
C ILE A 75 5.36 6.16 3.26
N GLU A 76 5.17 7.11 2.34
CA GLU A 76 6.11 8.22 2.15
C GLU A 76 6.17 9.10 3.41
N SER A 77 5.02 9.47 3.99
CA SER A 77 4.99 10.28 5.22
C SER A 77 5.64 9.57 6.41
N CYS A 78 5.47 8.24 6.55
CA CYS A 78 6.19 7.46 7.56
C CYS A 78 7.70 7.48 7.32
N ALA A 79 8.14 7.41 6.06
CA ALA A 79 9.55 7.48 5.71
C ALA A 79 10.15 8.83 6.08
N GLU A 80 9.50 9.94 5.69
CA GLU A 80 9.94 11.30 6.01
C GLU A 80 10.00 11.52 7.53
N ALA A 81 8.96 11.13 8.27
CA ALA A 81 8.92 11.26 9.72
C ALA A 81 10.05 10.48 10.40
N CYS A 82 10.31 9.25 9.94
CA CYS A 82 11.40 8.46 10.46
C CYS A 82 12.79 9.03 10.15
N SER A 83 13.02 9.49 8.93
CA SER A 83 14.29 10.12 8.55
C SER A 83 14.52 11.40 9.34
N LEU A 84 13.47 12.20 9.57
CA LEU A 84 13.54 13.38 10.43
C LEU A 84 13.91 13.01 11.87
N ALA A 85 13.25 11.99 12.44
CA ALA A 85 13.55 11.51 13.80
C ALA A 85 15.03 11.10 13.94
N GLU A 86 15.53 10.29 13.02
CA GLU A 86 16.92 9.81 13.03
C GLU A 86 17.93 10.96 12.87
N LYS A 87 17.63 11.95 12.03
CA LYS A 87 18.46 13.16 11.89
C LYS A 87 18.49 14.03 13.14
N ASN A 88 17.53 13.86 14.03
CA ASN A 88 17.48 14.53 15.33
C ASN A 88 17.96 13.60 16.47
N GLY A 89 18.65 12.50 16.15
CA GLY A 89 19.23 11.59 17.13
C GLY A 89 18.21 10.73 17.87
N LEU A 90 16.97 10.65 17.38
CA LEU A 90 15.93 9.82 17.97
C LEU A 90 15.95 8.41 17.38
N ASP A 91 15.58 7.42 18.19
CA ASP A 91 15.27 6.09 17.70
C ASP A 91 13.96 6.11 16.90
N ARG A 92 14.08 5.93 15.60
CA ARG A 92 12.94 5.91 14.67
C ARG A 92 11.92 4.81 14.97
N VAL A 93 12.34 3.69 15.57
CA VAL A 93 11.44 2.59 15.95
C VAL A 93 10.60 3.02 17.14
N ALA A 94 11.22 3.53 18.20
CA ALA A 94 10.50 4.05 19.36
C ALA A 94 9.51 5.17 18.98
N VAL A 95 9.90 6.08 18.08
CA VAL A 95 9.01 7.13 17.58
C VAL A 95 7.81 6.54 16.84
N MET A 96 8.04 5.61 15.91
CA MET A 96 6.96 5.01 15.13
C MET A 96 6.04 4.14 15.99
N ASP A 97 6.58 3.44 16.98
CA ASP A 97 5.81 2.64 17.93
C ASP A 97 4.87 3.53 18.76
N MET A 98 5.37 4.65 19.31
CA MET A 98 4.53 5.61 20.03
C MET A 98 3.41 6.17 19.14
N LEU A 99 3.75 6.59 17.92
CA LEU A 99 2.78 7.17 16.98
C LEU A 99 1.68 6.17 16.61
N THR A 100 2.08 4.93 16.30
CA THR A 100 1.15 3.90 15.81
C THR A 100 0.40 3.17 16.91
N SER A 101 0.82 3.30 18.18
CA SER A 101 0.04 2.85 19.35
C SER A 101 -0.93 3.91 19.88
N THR A 102 -0.87 5.14 19.36
CA THR A 102 -1.69 6.27 19.83
C THR A 102 -2.48 6.93 18.69
N ILE A 103 -2.00 8.07 18.21
CA ILE A 103 -2.72 8.96 17.29
C ILE A 103 -2.78 8.44 15.84
N PHE A 104 -1.97 7.43 15.50
CA PHE A 104 -1.98 6.74 14.21
C PHE A 104 -2.24 5.23 14.36
N ASP A 105 -3.05 4.84 15.36
CA ASP A 105 -3.51 3.45 15.51
C ASP A 105 -4.50 3.06 14.39
N CYS A 106 -3.95 2.71 13.24
CA CYS A 106 -4.70 2.11 12.15
C CYS A 106 -3.82 1.14 11.35
N LEU A 107 -4.47 0.22 10.64
CA LEU A 107 -3.85 -0.90 9.93
C LEU A 107 -2.68 -0.47 9.03
N ILE A 108 -2.85 0.62 8.28
CA ILE A 108 -1.87 1.07 7.28
C ILE A 108 -0.65 1.69 7.95
N TYR A 109 -0.83 2.59 8.92
CA TYR A 109 0.28 3.21 9.64
C TYR A 109 1.01 2.20 10.53
N LYS A 110 0.30 1.31 11.25
CA LYS A 110 0.94 0.21 12.00
C LYS A 110 1.78 -0.70 11.08
N GLY A 111 1.19 -1.17 9.98
CA GLY A 111 1.86 -2.10 9.08
C GLY A 111 3.05 -1.48 8.36
N TYR A 112 2.85 -0.37 7.65
CA TYR A 112 3.89 0.26 6.84
C TYR A 112 4.83 1.15 7.64
N GLY A 113 4.35 1.80 8.69
CA GLY A 113 5.19 2.56 9.62
C GLY A 113 6.24 1.66 10.25
N MET A 114 5.83 0.52 10.83
CA MET A 114 6.78 -0.41 11.45
C MET A 114 7.75 -1.04 10.44
N ARG A 115 7.28 -1.46 9.24
CA ARG A 115 8.20 -1.91 8.17
C ARG A 115 9.24 -0.87 7.83
N THR A 116 8.80 0.38 7.69
CA THR A 116 9.66 1.51 7.38
C THR A 116 10.66 1.75 8.51
N ALA A 117 10.18 1.82 9.75
CA ALA A 117 11.00 2.01 10.95
C ALA A 117 12.09 0.94 11.09
N HIS A 118 11.74 -0.32 10.89
CA HIS A 118 12.66 -1.47 10.92
C HIS A 118 13.43 -1.71 9.63
N ARG A 119 13.22 -0.87 8.61
CA ARG A 119 13.93 -0.93 7.32
C ARG A 119 13.77 -2.28 6.60
N GLN A 120 12.58 -2.87 6.72
CA GLN A 120 12.21 -4.12 6.08
C GLN A 120 11.32 -3.86 4.87
N HIS A 121 11.86 -4.14 3.68
CA HIS A 121 11.25 -3.81 2.38
C HIS A 121 11.36 -4.94 1.36
N ILE A 122 12.02 -6.05 1.70
CA ILE A 122 12.25 -7.17 0.79
C ILE A 122 11.15 -8.22 1.02
N PRO A 123 10.46 -8.69 -0.03
CA PRO A 123 9.54 -9.82 0.08
C PRO A 123 10.20 -11.01 0.78
N GLY A 124 9.49 -11.60 1.74
CA GLY A 124 9.95 -12.69 2.61
C GLY A 124 10.53 -12.22 3.95
N GLN A 125 10.82 -10.94 4.14
CA GLN A 125 11.20 -10.42 5.45
C GLN A 125 10.03 -10.48 6.43
N PRO A 126 10.28 -10.68 7.75
CA PRO A 126 9.23 -10.92 8.74
C PRO A 126 8.08 -9.92 8.73
N MET A 127 8.37 -8.62 8.63
CA MET A 127 7.33 -7.60 8.63
C MET A 127 6.65 -7.43 7.28
N VAL A 128 7.31 -7.83 6.18
CA VAL A 128 6.85 -7.66 4.80
C VAL A 128 5.93 -8.83 4.38
N GLY A 129 6.30 -10.06 4.75
CA GLY A 129 5.67 -11.27 4.25
C GLY A 129 5.79 -11.35 2.72
N PRO A 130 4.74 -11.75 1.96
CA PRO A 130 4.83 -11.80 0.49
C PRO A 130 5.00 -10.42 -0.16
N GLY A 131 4.70 -9.34 0.56
CA GLY A 131 4.79 -7.96 0.08
C GLY A 131 3.79 -7.60 -1.02
N PHE A 132 3.78 -6.33 -1.42
CA PHE A 132 3.13 -5.83 -2.62
C PHE A 132 4.15 -5.06 -3.44
N GLN A 133 4.43 -5.53 -4.65
CA GLN A 133 5.56 -5.04 -5.44
C GLN A 133 5.46 -3.54 -5.75
N LEU A 134 6.58 -2.84 -5.62
CA LEU A 134 6.70 -1.40 -5.88
C LEU A 134 6.21 -1.04 -7.29
N GLU A 135 6.50 -1.87 -8.29
CA GLU A 135 6.03 -1.61 -9.66
C GLU A 135 4.51 -1.71 -9.84
N LEU A 136 3.83 -2.53 -9.04
CA LEU A 136 2.37 -2.58 -9.00
C LEU A 136 1.81 -1.34 -8.32
N GLY A 137 2.47 -0.87 -7.25
CA GLY A 137 2.17 0.42 -6.62
C GLY A 137 2.30 1.59 -7.60
N LEU A 138 3.40 1.65 -8.36
CA LEU A 138 3.60 2.66 -9.41
C LEU A 138 2.45 2.64 -10.44
N LYS A 139 2.05 1.46 -10.89
CA LYS A 139 0.92 1.29 -11.82
C LYS A 139 -0.37 1.89 -11.24
N ASP A 140 -0.69 1.63 -9.98
CA ASP A 140 -1.92 2.14 -9.35
C ASP A 140 -1.87 3.66 -9.14
N ILE A 141 -0.70 4.22 -8.80
CA ILE A 141 -0.52 5.68 -8.71
C ILE A 141 -0.62 6.34 -10.10
N ALA A 142 -0.07 5.73 -11.14
CA ALA A 142 -0.22 6.21 -12.52
C ALA A 142 -1.70 6.23 -12.95
N LEU A 143 -2.45 5.14 -12.70
CA LEU A 143 -3.89 5.09 -12.96
C LEU A 143 -4.66 6.15 -12.17
N THR A 144 -4.25 6.43 -10.94
CA THR A 144 -4.85 7.51 -10.12
C THR A 144 -4.64 8.87 -10.77
N ARG A 145 -3.43 9.18 -11.24
CA ARG A 145 -3.13 10.44 -11.96
C ARG A 145 -3.93 10.56 -13.25
N ASP A 146 -4.06 9.47 -14.01
CA ASP A 146 -4.83 9.47 -15.26
C ASP A 146 -6.31 9.75 -15.02
N VAL A 147 -6.91 9.17 -13.98
CA VAL A 147 -8.30 9.44 -13.59
C VAL A 147 -8.44 10.88 -13.13
N ALA A 148 -7.53 11.36 -12.25
CA ALA A 148 -7.53 12.72 -11.74
C ALA A 148 -7.48 13.78 -12.87
N ALA A 149 -6.65 13.55 -13.89
CA ALA A 149 -6.54 14.42 -15.06
C ALA A 149 -7.81 14.41 -15.93
N LYS A 150 -8.48 13.26 -16.06
CA LYS A 150 -9.74 13.15 -16.85
C LYS A 150 -10.94 13.80 -16.16
N THR A 151 -10.88 13.99 -14.84
CA THR A 151 -11.99 14.52 -14.04
C THR A 151 -11.70 15.90 -13.47
N ASP A 152 -10.63 16.58 -13.93
CA ASP A 152 -10.20 17.89 -13.42
C ASP A 152 -10.10 17.93 -11.88
N ALA A 153 -9.58 16.86 -11.27
CA ALA A 153 -9.38 16.74 -9.83
C ALA A 153 -7.88 16.92 -9.50
N PRO A 154 -7.41 18.10 -9.08
CA PRO A 154 -5.99 18.33 -8.84
C PRO A 154 -5.47 17.46 -7.67
N MET A 155 -4.45 16.64 -7.93
CA MET A 155 -3.81 15.78 -6.93
C MET A 155 -2.27 16.00 -6.93
N PRO A 156 -1.77 17.11 -6.36
CA PRO A 156 -0.34 17.43 -6.37
C PRO A 156 0.51 16.36 -5.66
N PHE A 157 0.07 15.86 -4.50
CA PHE A 157 0.76 14.77 -3.80
C PHE A 157 0.83 13.48 -4.60
N CYS A 158 -0.18 13.18 -5.43
CA CYS A 158 -0.14 12.01 -6.30
C CYS A 158 0.95 12.13 -7.38
N SER A 159 1.21 13.35 -7.87
CA SER A 159 2.32 13.61 -8.79
C SER A 159 3.68 13.43 -8.12
N VAL A 160 3.84 13.93 -6.88
CA VAL A 160 5.06 13.66 -6.09
C VAL A 160 5.26 12.16 -5.92
N LEU A 161 4.25 11.43 -5.45
CA LEU A 161 4.34 9.98 -5.25
C LEU A 161 4.72 9.26 -6.55
N HIS A 162 4.09 9.60 -7.68
CA HIS A 162 4.40 9.00 -8.97
C HIS A 162 5.89 9.11 -9.30
N ASP A 163 6.47 10.29 -9.14
CA ASP A 163 7.88 10.53 -9.45
C ASP A 163 8.80 9.78 -8.49
N ARG A 164 8.43 9.69 -7.20
CA ARG A 164 9.17 8.88 -6.21
C ARG A 164 9.12 7.39 -6.50
N PHE A 165 7.95 6.87 -6.89
CA PHE A 165 7.80 5.47 -7.32
C PHE A 165 8.62 5.19 -8.58
N LEU A 166 8.58 6.08 -9.57
CA LEU A 166 9.33 5.95 -10.81
C LEU A 166 10.85 5.96 -10.52
N ALA A 167 11.33 6.92 -9.75
CA ALA A 167 12.72 7.00 -9.33
C ALA A 167 13.17 5.72 -8.59
N SER A 168 12.38 5.25 -7.63
CA SER A 168 12.63 4.00 -6.91
C SER A 168 12.73 2.79 -7.86
N LYS A 169 11.82 2.69 -8.83
CA LYS A 169 11.83 1.63 -9.83
C LYS A 169 13.10 1.67 -10.68
N THR A 170 13.55 2.86 -11.12
CA THR A 170 14.77 3.00 -11.91
C THR A 170 16.04 2.60 -11.16
N LYS A 171 16.03 2.67 -9.81
CA LYS A 171 17.08 2.10 -8.95
C LYS A 171 17.00 0.58 -8.76
N GLY A 172 16.20 -0.13 -9.57
CA GLY A 172 16.07 -1.59 -9.52
C GLY A 172 15.17 -2.13 -8.42
N ARG A 173 14.42 -1.26 -7.71
CA ARG A 173 13.59 -1.64 -6.55
C ARG A 173 12.19 -2.13 -6.92
N GLY A 174 11.87 -2.28 -8.21
CA GLY A 174 10.52 -2.60 -8.69
C GLY A 174 9.90 -3.87 -8.09
N LYS A 175 10.72 -4.89 -7.82
CA LYS A 175 10.30 -6.17 -7.22
C LYS A 175 10.29 -6.19 -5.69
N MET A 176 10.80 -5.14 -5.04
CA MET A 176 10.70 -4.98 -3.59
C MET A 176 9.27 -4.63 -3.20
N ASP A 177 8.93 -4.75 -1.92
CA ASP A 177 7.66 -4.21 -1.42
C ASP A 177 7.61 -2.69 -1.67
N TRP A 178 6.46 -2.13 -1.98
CA TRP A 178 6.30 -0.69 -2.19
C TRP A 178 6.70 0.17 -0.98
N SER A 179 6.83 -0.40 0.23
CA SER A 179 7.49 0.29 1.35
C SER A 179 8.94 0.67 1.06
N ALA A 180 9.59 0.06 0.05
CA ALA A 180 10.91 0.42 -0.45
C ALA A 180 11.00 1.86 -0.99
N LEU A 181 9.87 2.57 -1.17
CA LEU A 181 9.84 4.02 -1.31
C LEU A 181 10.65 4.72 -0.20
N ALA A 182 10.55 4.22 1.03
CA ALA A 182 11.27 4.79 2.17
C ALA A 182 12.79 4.79 2.01
N LEU A 183 13.33 3.91 1.16
CA LEU A 183 14.75 3.90 0.84
C LEU A 183 15.16 5.15 0.07
N MET A 184 14.34 5.65 -0.86
CA MET A 184 14.61 6.91 -1.56
C MET A 184 14.67 8.08 -0.58
N THR A 185 13.68 8.19 0.31
CA THR A 185 13.62 9.24 1.34
C THR A 185 14.84 9.18 2.25
N SER A 186 15.25 7.98 2.65
CA SER A 186 16.45 7.78 3.48
C SER A 186 17.73 8.21 2.76
N GLU A 187 17.89 7.85 1.48
CA GLU A 187 19.04 8.26 0.66
C GLU A 187 19.12 9.78 0.49
N GLU A 188 17.99 10.43 0.23
CA GLU A 188 17.92 11.89 0.07
C GLU A 188 18.19 12.63 1.38
N ALA A 189 17.84 12.02 2.52
CA ALA A 189 18.30 12.47 3.83
C ALA A 189 19.79 12.20 4.06
N GLY A 190 20.51 11.53 3.15
CA GLY A 190 21.93 11.21 3.29
C GLY A 190 22.20 10.07 4.27
N LEU A 191 21.28 9.12 4.40
CA LEU A 191 21.48 7.87 5.12
C LEU A 191 21.99 6.79 4.18
N ASP A 192 22.94 5.97 4.63
CA ASP A 192 23.39 4.81 3.86
C ASP A 192 22.35 3.68 3.94
N VAL A 193 21.81 3.29 2.79
CA VAL A 193 20.78 2.27 2.66
C VAL A 193 21.31 0.94 2.13
N SER A 194 22.61 0.85 1.82
CA SER A 194 23.24 -0.30 1.17
C SER A 194 22.95 -1.62 1.88
N SER A 195 23.00 -1.61 3.22
CA SER A 195 22.74 -2.80 4.03
C SER A 195 21.29 -3.29 4.01
N TRP A 196 20.32 -2.48 3.55
CA TRP A 196 18.89 -2.81 3.51
C TRP A 196 18.41 -3.24 2.12
N LEU A 197 19.29 -3.17 1.11
CA LEU A 197 19.03 -3.63 -0.24
C LEU A 197 19.30 -5.13 -0.37
N PRO A 198 18.71 -5.83 -1.37
CA PRO A 198 19.03 -7.22 -1.63
C PRO A 198 20.54 -7.47 -1.74
N GLY A 199 21.06 -8.42 -0.95
CA GLY A 199 22.49 -8.73 -0.86
C GLY A 199 23.27 -7.95 0.21
N GLY A 200 22.67 -6.96 0.86
CA GLY A 200 23.26 -6.27 2.01
C GLY A 200 23.23 -7.09 3.31
N GLU A 201 24.11 -6.78 4.26
CA GLU A 201 24.25 -7.54 5.52
C GLU A 201 22.96 -7.63 6.34
N ASN A 202 22.11 -6.59 6.32
CA ASN A 202 20.82 -6.58 7.02
C ASN A 202 19.65 -7.07 6.16
N ALA A 203 19.86 -7.36 4.87
CA ALA A 203 18.83 -7.91 3.99
C ALA A 203 18.38 -9.31 4.43
N ALA A 204 19.28 -10.05 5.08
CA ALA A 204 19.14 -11.47 5.41
C ALA A 204 18.74 -11.77 6.87
N LYS A 205 18.51 -10.76 7.73
CA LYS A 205 18.04 -11.00 9.11
C LYS A 205 16.61 -11.55 9.08
N LYS A 206 16.48 -12.87 8.88
CA LYS A 206 15.33 -13.67 9.27
C LYS A 206 15.17 -13.44 10.78
N GLY A 207 14.09 -12.79 11.16
CA GLY A 207 13.92 -12.14 12.46
C GLY A 207 14.46 -12.96 13.63
N ASP A 208 15.39 -12.36 14.36
CA ASP A 208 15.53 -12.70 15.77
C ASP A 208 14.18 -12.38 16.42
N SER A 209 13.61 -13.42 17.02
CA SER A 209 12.38 -13.40 17.82
C SER A 209 12.31 -12.13 18.67
N ILE A 210 11.36 -11.24 18.35
CA ILE A 210 10.88 -10.27 19.32
C ILE A 210 10.06 -11.09 20.32
N ALA A 211 10.67 -11.42 21.46
CA ALA A 211 9.94 -11.98 22.58
C ALA A 211 8.93 -10.92 23.06
N PRO A 212 7.66 -11.28 23.32
CA PRO A 212 6.70 -10.34 23.87
C PRO A 212 7.12 -10.01 25.32
N MET A 213 7.13 -8.72 25.66
CA MET A 213 6.91 -8.28 27.04
C MET A 213 5.41 -8.26 27.33
#